data_AF-A0A2J8AK82-F1
#
_entry.id   AF-A0A2J8AK82-F1
#
_cell.length_a   1.000
_cell.length_b   1.000
_cell.length_c   1.000
_cell.angle_alpha   90.00
_cell.angle_beta   90.00
_cell.angle_gamma   90.00
#
_symmetry.space_group_name_H-M   'P 1'
#
loop_
_entity.id
_entity.type
_entity.pdbx_description
1 polymer ?
#
loop_
_entity_poly.entity_id
_entity_poly.type
_entity_poly.pdbx_seq_one_letter_code
_entity_poly.pdbx_strand_id
1 'polypeptide(L)'
;MGGKKRRVGLTLAEKAEHAKVVEKRAQRAQGPPGPARNQARREIAAAAKHRESNKRAYEKKKAKDLAAHQAAAKARNAAAAAKTAALLAADPGSAAHQAGLASLAAKAGNRKKDMLARQARVAAGRCRDCTEPAEPHKMRCAACLFKAVARWRDKEAAKQLVRRAQLAALCARHPSQGMLLHMPLGMVGKKSAAFDVQGRMVWFQYGA
;
A
#
# COMPACT_ATOMS: atom_id res chain seq x y z
N MET A 1 37.57 -25.11 1.04
CA MET A 1 38.07 -23.84 0.48
C MET A 1 37.40 -23.59 -0.87
N GLY A 2 36.56 -22.57 -0.99
CA GLY A 2 35.78 -22.27 -2.20
C GLY A 2 36.57 -21.44 -3.21
N GLY A 3 36.91 -22.05 -4.35
CA GLY A 3 37.60 -21.38 -5.46
C GLY A 3 36.70 -20.36 -6.15
N LYS A 4 37.04 -19.07 -6.05
CA LYS A 4 36.46 -17.98 -6.84
C LYS A 4 36.70 -18.25 -8.33
N LYS A 5 35.65 -18.62 -9.08
CA LYS A 5 35.70 -18.65 -10.55
C LYS A 5 35.86 -17.22 -11.07
N ARG A 6 37.06 -16.90 -11.58
CA ARG A 6 37.33 -15.65 -12.27
C ARG A 6 36.47 -15.62 -13.55
N ARG A 7 35.74 -14.53 -13.78
CA ARG A 7 35.10 -14.25 -15.07
C ARG A 7 36.22 -13.94 -16.06
N VAL A 8 36.62 -14.93 -16.85
CA VAL A 8 37.51 -14.73 -18.00
C VAL A 8 36.69 -13.98 -19.03
N GLY A 9 37.10 -12.75 -19.34
CA GLY A 9 36.47 -11.97 -20.41
C GLY A 9 36.71 -12.67 -21.74
N LEU A 10 35.64 -12.85 -22.52
CA LEU A 10 35.73 -13.36 -23.88
C LEU A 10 36.72 -12.52 -24.68
N THR A 11 37.64 -13.21 -25.35
CA THR A 11 38.58 -12.60 -26.30
C THR A 11 37.82 -11.93 -27.44
N LEU A 12 38.47 -11.01 -28.16
CA LEU A 12 37.85 -10.31 -29.30
C LEU A 12 37.33 -11.29 -30.37
N ALA A 13 38.04 -12.40 -30.59
CA ALA A 13 37.62 -13.46 -31.50
C ALA A 13 36.36 -14.20 -31.02
N GLU A 14 36.28 -14.54 -29.73
CA GLU A 14 35.10 -15.19 -29.16
C GLU A 14 33.88 -14.26 -29.11
N LYS A 15 34.09 -12.95 -28.91
CA LYS A 15 33.02 -11.94 -29.02
C LYS A 15 32.50 -11.83 -30.45
N ALA A 16 33.35 -11.91 -31.46
CA ALA A 16 32.96 -11.88 -32.86
C ALA A 16 32.15 -13.13 -33.26
N GLU A 17 32.56 -14.31 -32.82
CA GLU A 17 31.80 -15.56 -33.04
C GLU A 17 30.45 -15.54 -32.30
N HIS A 18 30.43 -15.05 -31.06
CA HIS A 18 29.17 -14.89 -30.33
C HIS A 18 28.24 -13.88 -31.01
N ALA A 19 28.77 -12.78 -31.56
CA ALA A 19 27.99 -11.82 -32.34
C ALA A 19 27.35 -12.46 -33.58
N LYS A 20 28.11 -13.26 -34.35
CA LYS A 20 27.58 -14.00 -35.51
C LYS A 20 26.48 -14.98 -35.13
N VAL A 21 26.60 -15.69 -34.00
CA VAL A 21 25.58 -16.62 -33.50
C VAL A 21 24.31 -15.88 -33.10
N VAL A 22 24.43 -14.72 -32.46
CA VAL A 22 23.31 -13.85 -32.08
C VAL A 22 22.61 -13.30 -33.32
N GLU A 23 23.37 -12.86 -34.32
CA GLU A 23 22.85 -12.33 -35.57
C GLU A 23 22.13 -13.41 -36.39
N LYS A 24 22.70 -14.62 -36.47
CA LYS A 24 22.07 -15.78 -37.13
C LYS A 24 20.79 -16.22 -36.41
N ARG A 25 20.71 -16.08 -35.08
CA ARG A 25 19.47 -16.27 -34.31
C ARG A 25 18.45 -15.16 -34.57
N ALA A 26 18.89 -13.91 -34.71
CA ALA A 26 18.02 -12.78 -35.04
C ALA A 26 17.42 -12.93 -36.45
N GLN A 27 18.21 -13.36 -37.43
CA GLN A 27 17.75 -13.64 -38.80
C GLN A 27 16.71 -14.78 -38.84
N ARG A 28 16.88 -15.84 -38.01
CA ARG A 28 15.85 -16.90 -37.86
C ARG A 28 14.56 -16.42 -37.19
N ALA A 29 14.61 -15.35 -36.39
CA ALA A 29 13.45 -14.75 -35.75
C ALA A 29 12.65 -13.78 -36.66
N GLN A 30 13.20 -13.45 -37.85
CA GLN A 30 12.59 -12.57 -38.85
C GLN A 30 11.67 -13.31 -39.86
N GLY A 31 11.43 -14.61 -39.70
CA GLY A 31 10.46 -15.34 -40.52
C GLY A 31 9.02 -14.80 -40.37
N PRO A 32 8.16 -14.99 -41.40
CA PRO A 32 6.79 -14.47 -41.40
C PRO A 32 6.00 -14.99 -40.18
N PRO A 33 5.15 -14.14 -39.57
CA PRO A 33 4.45 -14.50 -38.34
C PRO A 33 3.48 -15.66 -38.62
N GLY A 34 3.86 -16.85 -38.18
CA GLY A 34 2.98 -18.02 -38.24
C GLY A 34 1.71 -17.84 -37.37
N PRO A 35 0.68 -18.68 -37.57
CA PRO A 35 -0.60 -18.60 -36.88
C PRO A 35 -0.45 -18.57 -35.35
N ALA A 36 0.49 -19.32 -34.77
CA ALA A 36 0.79 -19.30 -33.34
C ALA A 36 1.32 -17.93 -32.83
N ARG A 37 2.08 -17.19 -33.64
CA ARG A 37 2.60 -15.85 -33.29
C ARG A 37 1.51 -14.79 -33.33
N ASN A 38 0.57 -14.92 -34.27
CA ASN A 38 -0.61 -14.06 -34.36
C ASN A 38 -1.60 -14.32 -33.21
N GLN A 39 -1.75 -15.58 -32.81
CA GLN A 39 -2.54 -15.96 -31.64
C GLN A 39 -1.94 -15.38 -30.34
N ALA A 40 -0.64 -15.55 -30.11
CA ALA A 40 0.05 -14.95 -28.95
C ALA A 40 -0.09 -13.42 -28.92
N ARG A 41 -0.02 -12.74 -30.09
CA ARG A 41 -0.26 -11.29 -30.17
C ARG A 41 -1.69 -10.90 -29.79
N ARG A 42 -2.70 -11.66 -30.24
CA ARG A 42 -4.11 -11.43 -29.88
C ARG A 42 -4.35 -11.64 -28.39
N GLU A 43 -3.75 -12.66 -27.79
CA GLU A 43 -3.83 -12.93 -26.35
C GLU A 43 -3.18 -11.84 -25.51
N ILE A 44 -1.99 -11.35 -25.91
CA ILE A 44 -1.32 -10.21 -25.27
C ILE A 44 -2.18 -8.94 -25.36
N ALA A 45 -2.76 -8.68 -26.54
CA ALA A 45 -3.64 -7.53 -26.74
C ALA A 45 -4.93 -7.63 -25.91
N ALA A 46 -5.52 -8.83 -25.79
CA ALA A 46 -6.69 -9.07 -24.96
C ALA A 46 -6.36 -8.90 -23.46
N ALA A 47 -5.21 -9.41 -23.00
CA ALA A 47 -4.75 -9.23 -21.64
C ALA A 47 -4.49 -7.75 -21.30
N ALA A 48 -3.96 -6.97 -22.24
CA ALA A 48 -3.78 -5.53 -22.10
C ALA A 48 -5.13 -4.81 -21.93
N LYS A 49 -6.11 -5.11 -22.79
CA LYS A 49 -7.48 -4.56 -22.68
C LYS A 49 -8.15 -4.92 -21.35
N HIS A 50 -7.98 -6.15 -20.88
CA HIS A 50 -8.53 -6.59 -19.60
C HIS A 50 -7.90 -5.84 -18.41
N ARG A 51 -6.57 -5.63 -18.42
CA ARG A 51 -5.88 -4.82 -17.41
C ARG A 51 -6.37 -3.38 -17.39
N GLU A 52 -6.59 -2.79 -18.56
CA GLU A 52 -7.08 -1.42 -18.65
C GLU A 52 -8.52 -1.28 -18.16
N SER A 53 -9.39 -2.25 -18.48
CA SER A 53 -10.75 -2.30 -17.94
C SER A 53 -10.76 -2.38 -16.40
N ASN A 54 -9.94 -3.27 -15.83
CA ASN A 54 -9.82 -3.39 -14.37
C ASN A 54 -9.28 -2.11 -13.71
N LYS A 55 -8.31 -1.44 -14.36
CA LYS A 55 -7.81 -0.15 -13.90
C LYS A 55 -8.92 0.90 -13.88
N ARG A 56 -9.73 0.99 -14.93
CA ARG A 56 -10.88 1.92 -15.00
C ARG A 56 -11.93 1.61 -13.93
N ALA A 57 -12.24 0.34 -13.70
CA ALA A 57 -13.17 -0.08 -12.64
C ALA A 57 -12.66 0.30 -11.23
N TYR A 58 -11.37 0.11 -10.98
CA TYR A 58 -10.73 0.50 -9.72
C TYR A 58 -10.78 2.01 -9.50
N GLU A 59 -10.40 2.81 -10.51
CA GLU A 59 -10.45 4.28 -10.40
C GLU A 59 -11.89 4.80 -10.23
N LYS A 60 -12.88 4.19 -10.91
CA LYS A 60 -14.30 4.53 -10.71
C LYS A 60 -14.76 4.26 -9.26
N LYS A 61 -14.35 3.14 -8.68
CA LYS A 61 -14.65 2.81 -7.27
C LYS A 61 -13.97 3.80 -6.32
N LYS A 62 -12.68 4.08 -6.53
CA LYS A 62 -11.92 5.04 -5.73
C LYS A 62 -12.53 6.44 -5.78
N ALA A 63 -12.99 6.90 -6.95
CA ALA A 63 -13.67 8.18 -7.10
C ALA A 63 -15.00 8.20 -6.33
N LYS A 64 -15.78 7.11 -6.37
CA LYS A 64 -17.02 6.97 -5.59
C LYS A 64 -16.76 7.01 -4.09
N ASP A 65 -15.75 6.30 -3.61
CA ASP A 65 -15.36 6.27 -2.20
C ASP A 65 -14.87 7.65 -1.73
N LEU A 66 -14.10 8.35 -2.56
CA LEU A 66 -13.66 9.71 -2.29
C LEU A 66 -14.85 10.68 -2.21
N ALA A 67 -15.81 10.59 -3.13
CA ALA A 67 -17.02 11.39 -3.11
C ALA A 67 -17.86 11.12 -1.84
N ALA A 68 -17.98 9.86 -1.43
CA ALA A 68 -18.67 9.49 -0.19
C ALA A 68 -17.97 10.06 1.06
N HIS A 69 -16.64 10.00 1.11
CA HIS A 69 -15.86 10.61 2.21
C HIS A 69 -16.01 12.14 2.24
N GLN A 70 -15.99 12.79 1.08
CA GLN A 70 -16.20 14.24 0.99
C GLN A 70 -17.62 14.63 1.40
N ALA A 71 -18.64 13.87 0.99
CA ALA A 71 -20.03 14.09 1.40
C ALA A 71 -20.20 13.94 2.92
N ALA A 72 -19.62 12.90 3.51
CA ALA A 72 -19.64 12.68 4.96
C ALA A 72 -18.91 13.82 5.71
N ALA A 73 -17.79 14.31 5.19
CA ALA A 73 -17.08 15.45 5.77
C ALA A 73 -17.92 16.74 5.69
N LYS A 74 -18.56 17.01 4.54
CA LYS A 74 -19.48 18.15 4.37
C LYS A 74 -20.65 18.08 5.35
N ALA A 75 -21.25 16.90 5.53
CA ALA A 75 -22.35 16.71 6.49
C ALA A 75 -21.91 16.97 7.94
N ARG A 76 -20.72 16.50 8.34
CA ARG A 76 -20.16 16.78 9.68
C ARG A 76 -19.90 18.27 9.89
N ASN A 77 -19.35 18.95 8.89
CA ASN A 77 -19.08 20.37 8.96
C ASN A 77 -20.39 21.18 9.01
N ALA A 78 -21.41 20.79 8.24
CA ALA A 78 -22.73 21.39 8.29
C ALA A 78 -23.41 21.19 9.67
N ALA A 79 -23.32 19.99 10.25
CA ALA A 79 -23.83 19.73 11.60
C ALA A 79 -23.08 20.55 12.67
N ALA A 80 -21.76 20.69 12.54
CA ALA A 80 -20.96 21.54 13.43
C ALA A 80 -21.36 23.02 13.29
N ALA A 81 -21.56 23.49 12.05
CA ALA A 81 -22.01 24.86 11.76
C ALA A 81 -23.42 25.13 12.32
N ALA A 82 -24.35 24.19 12.16
CA ALA A 82 -25.69 24.28 12.74
C ALA A 82 -25.64 24.32 14.27
N LYS A 83 -24.76 23.51 14.90
CA LYS A 83 -24.56 23.55 16.35
C LYS A 83 -23.99 24.89 16.82
N THR A 84 -23.06 25.48 16.07
CA THR A 84 -22.54 26.82 16.37
C THR A 84 -23.59 27.91 16.16
N ALA A 85 -24.42 27.79 15.11
CA ALA A 85 -25.50 28.74 14.86
C ALA A 85 -26.58 28.67 15.95
N ALA A 86 -26.94 27.46 16.40
CA ALA A 86 -27.87 27.28 17.53
C ALA A 86 -27.30 27.85 18.84
N LEU A 87 -26.00 27.74 19.07
CA LEU A 87 -25.35 28.39 20.21
C LEU A 87 -25.40 29.92 20.09
N LEU A 88 -25.18 30.49 18.90
CA LEU A 88 -25.24 31.94 18.66
C LEU A 88 -26.66 32.50 18.72
N ALA A 89 -27.67 31.71 18.35
CA ALA A 89 -29.08 32.06 18.41
C ALA A 89 -29.72 31.83 19.79
N ALA A 90 -29.07 31.07 20.67
CA ALA A 90 -29.52 30.92 22.06
C ALA A 90 -29.35 32.25 22.81
N ASP A 91 -30.29 32.56 23.70
CA ASP A 91 -30.24 33.78 24.50
C ASP A 91 -28.87 33.92 25.16
N PRO A 92 -28.20 35.09 25.03
CA PRO A 92 -26.85 35.29 25.55
C PRO A 92 -26.75 35.15 27.08
N GLY A 93 -27.89 35.26 27.79
CA GLY A 93 -28.02 34.98 29.22
C GLY A 93 -28.28 33.52 29.59
N SER A 94 -28.57 32.64 28.62
CA SER A 94 -28.90 31.24 28.90
C SER A 94 -27.66 30.46 29.37
N ALA A 95 -27.87 29.58 30.36
CA ALA A 95 -26.81 28.70 30.87
C ALA A 95 -26.19 27.84 29.76
N ALA A 96 -26.97 27.47 28.74
CA ALA A 96 -26.50 26.70 27.58
C ALA A 96 -25.55 27.51 26.67
N HIS A 97 -25.86 28.80 26.43
CA HIS A 97 -24.99 29.70 25.66
C HIS A 97 -23.67 29.95 26.39
N GLN A 98 -23.72 30.28 27.68
CA GLN A 98 -22.54 30.53 28.51
C GLN A 98 -21.66 29.29 28.66
N ALA A 99 -22.26 28.10 28.90
CA ALA A 99 -21.52 26.84 28.97
C ALA A 99 -20.88 26.46 27.63
N GLY A 100 -21.56 26.73 26.51
CA GLY A 100 -21.04 26.52 25.16
C GLY A 100 -19.81 27.39 24.86
N LEU A 101 -19.89 28.69 25.15
CA LEU A 101 -18.78 29.63 24.99
C LEU A 101 -17.61 29.32 25.92
N ALA A 102 -17.88 29.02 27.20
CA ALA A 102 -16.85 28.61 28.16
C ALA A 102 -16.11 27.35 27.71
N SER A 103 -16.82 26.35 27.17
CA SER A 103 -16.19 25.13 26.64
C SER A 103 -15.30 25.40 25.42
N LEU A 104 -15.73 26.29 24.52
CA LEU A 104 -14.95 26.69 23.35
C LEU A 104 -13.71 27.52 23.74
N ALA A 105 -13.86 28.48 24.64
CA ALA A 105 -12.78 29.30 25.18
C ALA A 105 -11.76 28.44 25.95
N ALA A 106 -12.21 27.50 26.79
CA ALA A 106 -11.34 26.56 27.49
C ALA A 106 -10.55 25.68 26.52
N LYS A 107 -11.20 25.15 25.46
CA LYS A 107 -10.52 24.37 24.43
C LYS A 107 -9.50 25.19 23.63
N ALA A 108 -9.82 26.42 23.28
CA ALA A 108 -8.90 27.32 22.59
C ALA A 108 -7.70 27.70 23.47
N GLY A 109 -7.94 28.04 24.73
CA GLY A 109 -6.92 28.34 25.73
C GLY A 109 -5.98 27.15 25.97
N ASN A 110 -6.53 25.95 26.14
CA ASN A 110 -5.74 24.74 26.36
C ASN A 110 -4.87 24.39 25.15
N ARG A 111 -5.38 24.54 23.91
CA ARG A 111 -4.58 24.31 22.70
C ARG A 111 -3.39 25.26 22.58
N LYS A 112 -3.59 26.55 22.89
CA LYS A 112 -2.50 27.55 22.85
C LYS A 112 -1.46 27.28 23.92
N LYS A 113 -1.89 26.97 25.16
CA LYS A 113 -1.01 26.57 26.26
C LYS A 113 -0.22 25.30 25.93
N ASP A 114 -0.87 24.27 25.36
CA ASP A 114 -0.24 23.02 24.97
C ASP A 114 0.80 23.22 23.85
N MET A 115 0.50 24.06 22.86
CA MET A 115 1.44 24.39 21.79
C MET A 115 2.69 25.07 22.37
N LEU A 116 2.51 26.12 23.17
CA LEU A 116 3.61 26.86 23.80
C LEU A 116 4.43 25.96 24.72
N ALA A 117 3.78 25.13 25.54
CA ALA A 117 4.46 24.18 26.42
C ALA A 117 5.26 23.13 25.64
N ARG A 118 4.82 22.74 24.43
CA ARG A 118 5.56 21.84 23.55
C ARG A 118 6.76 22.54 22.91
N GLN A 119 6.60 23.79 22.48
CA GLN A 119 7.70 24.59 21.93
C GLN A 119 8.78 24.83 22.98
N ALA A 120 8.41 25.20 24.21
CA ALA A 120 9.34 25.38 25.31
C ALA A 120 10.11 24.09 25.65
N ARG A 121 9.45 22.93 25.57
CA ARG A 121 10.12 21.62 25.75
C ARG A 121 11.16 21.35 24.66
N VAL A 122 10.78 21.54 23.39
CA VAL A 122 11.69 21.32 22.26
C VAL A 122 12.87 22.30 22.30
N ALA A 123 12.63 23.57 22.62
CA ALA A 123 13.68 24.58 22.76
C ALA A 123 14.65 24.26 23.91
N ALA A 124 14.15 23.65 24.99
CA ALA A 124 14.96 23.17 26.11
C ALA A 124 15.65 21.81 25.85
N GLY A 125 15.65 21.30 24.61
CA GLY A 125 16.24 20.00 24.28
C GLY A 125 15.50 18.82 24.94
N ARG A 126 14.24 18.99 25.32
CA ARG A 126 13.42 17.94 25.95
C ARG A 126 12.43 17.33 24.97
N CYS A 127 12.20 16.03 25.16
CA CYS A 127 11.24 15.24 24.43
C CYS A 127 9.85 15.86 24.53
N ARG A 128 9.19 16.02 23.37
CA ARG A 128 7.83 16.56 23.26
C ARG A 128 6.81 15.76 24.09
N ASP A 129 6.99 14.45 24.20
CA ASP A 129 5.98 13.53 24.73
C ASP A 129 6.22 13.13 26.19
N CYS A 130 7.47 12.93 26.63
CA CYS A 130 7.80 12.47 27.99
C CYS A 130 8.71 13.41 28.79
N THR A 131 9.13 14.55 28.23
CA THR A 131 10.01 15.55 28.87
C THR A 131 11.45 15.12 29.17
N GLU A 132 11.82 13.86 28.89
CA GLU A 132 13.20 13.38 28.97
C GLU A 132 14.13 14.13 28.01
N PRO A 133 15.45 14.20 28.27
CA PRO A 133 16.42 14.77 27.33
C PRO A 133 16.27 14.12 25.95
N ALA A 134 16.09 14.96 24.93
CA ALA A 134 16.13 14.54 23.55
C ALA A 134 17.52 14.86 22.97
N GLU A 135 18.00 14.02 22.06
CA GLU A 135 19.25 14.32 21.35
C GLU A 135 19.14 15.65 20.59
N PRO A 136 20.27 16.35 20.39
CA PRO A 136 20.30 17.56 19.55
C PRO A 136 19.61 17.29 18.21
N HIS A 137 18.74 18.23 17.80
CA HIS A 137 17.96 18.17 16.55
C HIS A 137 16.81 17.15 16.50
N LYS A 138 16.52 16.40 17.58
CA LYS A 138 15.36 15.49 17.64
C LYS A 138 14.26 16.05 18.54
N MET A 139 13.01 16.01 18.06
CA MET A 139 11.84 16.45 18.85
C MET A 139 11.36 15.42 19.88
N ARG A 140 11.91 14.20 19.86
CA ARG A 140 11.52 13.07 20.73
C ARG A 140 12.76 12.34 21.21
N CYS A 141 12.71 11.82 22.43
CA CYS A 141 13.74 10.89 22.93
C CYS A 141 13.67 9.55 22.18
N ALA A 142 14.75 8.78 22.24
CA ALA A 142 14.84 7.47 21.60
C ALA A 142 13.70 6.53 22.06
N ALA A 143 13.37 6.51 23.35
CA ALA A 143 12.31 5.66 23.89
C ALA A 143 10.92 5.97 23.26
N CYS A 144 10.56 7.26 23.14
CA CYS A 144 9.32 7.67 22.50
C CYS A 144 9.33 7.39 20.98
N LEU A 145 10.49 7.47 20.33
CA LEU A 145 10.63 7.08 18.92
C LEU A 145 10.43 5.57 18.73
N PHE A 146 11.08 4.72 19.54
CA PHE A 146 10.90 3.26 19.47
C PHE A 146 9.46 2.84 19.73
N LYS A 147 8.79 3.42 20.74
CA LYS A 147 7.36 3.18 21.00
C LYS A 147 6.48 3.59 19.81
N ALA A 148 6.80 4.70 19.15
CA ALA A 148 6.06 5.15 17.97
C ALA A 148 6.26 4.20 16.77
N VAL A 149 7.49 3.73 16.56
CA VAL A 149 7.82 2.75 15.51
C VAL A 149 7.14 1.41 15.77
N ALA A 150 7.15 0.90 17.00
CA ALA A 150 6.46 -0.34 17.37
C ALA A 150 4.95 -0.23 17.09
N ARG A 151 4.30 0.84 17.57
CA ARG A 151 2.87 1.10 17.29
C ARG A 151 2.57 1.20 15.80
N TRP A 152 3.50 1.73 15.00
CA TRP A 152 3.34 1.79 13.55
C TRP A 152 3.43 0.39 12.92
N ARG A 153 4.39 -0.44 13.34
CA ARG A 153 4.52 -1.84 12.89
C ARG A 153 3.28 -2.66 13.25
N ASP A 154 2.75 -2.50 14.46
CA ASP A 154 1.52 -3.19 14.89
C ASP A 154 0.31 -2.78 14.03
N LYS A 155 0.20 -1.48 13.70
CA LYS A 155 -0.84 -0.99 12.78
C LYS A 155 -0.69 -1.56 11.38
N GLU A 156 0.52 -1.66 10.85
CA GLU A 156 0.76 -2.28 9.54
C GLU A 156 0.48 -3.79 9.57
N ALA A 157 0.87 -4.49 10.62
CA ALA A 157 0.55 -5.91 10.81
C ALA A 157 -0.97 -6.14 10.89
N ALA A 158 -1.70 -5.30 11.65
CA ALA A 158 -3.15 -5.34 11.73
C ALA A 158 -3.81 -5.07 10.36
N LYS A 159 -3.32 -4.09 9.60
CA LYS A 159 -3.78 -3.85 8.22
C LYS A 159 -3.54 -5.06 7.32
N GLN A 160 -2.39 -5.73 7.45
CA GLN A 160 -2.11 -6.95 6.69
C GLN A 160 -3.05 -8.09 7.07
N LEU A 161 -3.33 -8.30 8.35
CA LEU A 161 -4.30 -9.29 8.81
C LEU A 161 -5.70 -9.02 8.24
N VAL A 162 -6.15 -7.77 8.29
CA VAL A 162 -7.45 -7.37 7.69
C VAL A 162 -7.45 -7.65 6.19
N ARG A 163 -6.37 -7.34 5.46
CA ARG A 163 -6.26 -7.66 4.03
C ARG A 163 -6.29 -9.17 3.77
N ARG A 164 -5.61 -9.98 4.59
CA ARG A 164 -5.63 -11.45 4.49
C ARG A 164 -7.02 -12.01 4.77
N ALA A 165 -7.71 -11.51 5.78
CA ALA A 165 -9.09 -11.90 6.09
C ALA A 165 -10.05 -11.52 4.96
N GLN A 166 -9.91 -10.32 4.39
CA GLN A 166 -10.67 -9.89 3.22
C GLN A 166 -10.40 -10.79 2.01
N LEU A 167 -9.14 -11.15 1.76
CA LEU A 167 -8.77 -12.06 0.69
C LEU A 167 -9.32 -13.46 0.91
N ALA A 168 -9.22 -14.01 2.13
CA ALA A 168 -9.79 -15.30 2.48
C ALA A 168 -11.32 -15.32 2.28
N ALA A 169 -12.02 -14.24 2.69
CA ALA A 169 -13.44 -14.08 2.47
C ALA A 169 -13.81 -13.98 0.98
N LEU A 170 -12.97 -13.35 0.15
CA LEU A 170 -13.14 -13.31 -1.31
C LEU A 170 -12.93 -14.70 -1.93
N CYS A 171 -11.89 -15.42 -1.53
CA CYS A 171 -11.62 -16.80 -2.00
C CYS A 171 -12.74 -17.76 -1.60
N ALA A 172 -13.33 -17.60 -0.41
CA ALA A 172 -14.47 -18.41 0.05
C ALA A 172 -15.74 -18.14 -0.78
N ARG A 173 -15.97 -16.90 -1.24
CA ARG A 173 -17.12 -16.56 -2.10
C ARG A 173 -16.91 -16.93 -3.56
N HIS A 174 -15.66 -16.90 -4.03
CA HIS A 174 -15.31 -17.13 -5.43
C HIS A 174 -14.09 -18.05 -5.54
N PRO A 175 -14.26 -19.37 -5.31
CA PRO A 175 -13.15 -20.33 -5.29
C PRO A 175 -12.39 -20.39 -6.63
N SER A 176 -13.08 -20.17 -7.76
CA SER A 176 -12.46 -20.12 -9.09
C SER A 176 -11.63 -18.86 -9.36
N GLN A 177 -11.86 -17.76 -8.62
CA GLN A 177 -11.07 -16.53 -8.74
C GLN A 177 -9.94 -16.45 -7.70
N GLY A 178 -10.06 -17.15 -6.57
CA GLY A 178 -9.06 -17.18 -5.50
C GLY A 178 -7.72 -17.81 -5.90
N MET A 179 -7.71 -18.81 -6.80
CA MET A 179 -6.48 -19.46 -7.26
C MET A 179 -5.61 -18.58 -8.16
N LEU A 180 -6.20 -17.63 -8.89
CA LEU A 180 -5.47 -16.78 -9.86
C LEU A 180 -4.64 -15.66 -9.19
N LEU A 181 -4.98 -15.27 -7.96
CA LEU A 181 -4.30 -14.18 -7.24
C LEU A 181 -3.13 -14.66 -6.36
N HIS A 182 -2.98 -15.98 -6.18
CA HIS A 182 -1.96 -16.57 -5.30
C HIS A 182 -0.93 -17.44 -6.06
N MET A 183 -0.72 -17.17 -7.35
CA MET A 183 0.45 -17.68 -8.08
C MET A 183 1.61 -16.68 -7.91
N PRO A 184 2.72 -17.04 -7.24
CA PRO A 184 3.95 -16.27 -7.37
C PRO A 184 4.33 -16.27 -8.86
N LEU A 185 4.54 -15.08 -9.40
CA LEU A 185 4.78 -14.76 -10.82
C LEU A 185 6.09 -15.34 -11.41
N GLY A 186 6.52 -16.54 -11.00
CA GLY A 186 7.84 -17.09 -11.30
C GLY A 186 7.90 -18.54 -11.79
N MET A 187 6.80 -19.27 -11.93
CA MET A 187 6.86 -20.67 -12.38
C MET A 187 5.94 -20.95 -13.57
N VAL A 188 6.45 -20.66 -14.77
CA VAL A 188 5.92 -21.18 -16.03
C VAL A 188 6.92 -22.22 -16.52
N GLY A 189 6.63 -23.50 -16.24
CA GLY A 189 7.51 -24.62 -16.59
C GLY A 189 7.07 -26.00 -16.06
N LYS A 190 5.94 -26.50 -16.56
CA LYS A 190 5.50 -27.92 -16.63
C LYS A 190 5.36 -28.82 -15.39
N LYS A 191 5.63 -28.40 -14.15
CA LYS A 191 5.15 -29.11 -12.95
C LYS A 191 4.78 -28.11 -11.87
N SER A 192 3.53 -28.13 -11.41
CA SER A 192 3.06 -27.25 -10.34
C SER A 192 2.85 -28.09 -9.08
N ALA A 193 3.59 -27.77 -8.03
CA ALA A 193 3.36 -28.31 -6.70
C ALA A 193 2.43 -27.37 -5.94
N ALA A 194 1.37 -27.92 -5.35
CA ALA A 194 0.53 -27.23 -4.38
C ALA A 194 0.57 -27.99 -3.06
N PHE A 195 0.34 -27.29 -1.95
CA PHE A 195 0.22 -27.92 -0.65
C PHE A 195 -1.26 -28.13 -0.31
N ASP A 196 -1.62 -29.33 0.16
CA ASP A 196 -2.96 -29.61 0.65
C ASP A 196 -3.22 -28.92 2.01
N VAL A 197 -4.46 -29.01 2.49
CA VAL A 197 -4.90 -28.40 3.75
C VAL A 197 -4.17 -28.97 4.97
N GLN A 198 -3.50 -30.12 4.83
CA GLN A 198 -2.68 -30.77 5.84
C GLN A 198 -1.18 -30.50 5.67
N GLY A 199 -0.78 -29.63 4.73
CA GLY A 199 0.62 -29.29 4.47
C GLY A 199 1.40 -30.37 3.71
N ARG A 200 0.72 -31.30 3.02
CA ARG A 200 1.36 -32.29 2.15
C ARG A 200 1.47 -31.76 0.73
N MET A 201 2.63 -31.93 0.12
CA MET A 201 2.90 -31.46 -1.23
C MET A 201 2.30 -32.41 -2.26
N VAL A 202 1.42 -31.89 -3.11
CA VAL A 202 0.74 -32.63 -4.18
C VAL A 202 1.17 -32.06 -5.53
N TRP A 203 1.57 -32.95 -6.43
CA TRP A 203 2.03 -32.59 -7.77
C TRP A 203 0.89 -32.71 -8.77
N PHE A 204 0.65 -31.63 -9.51
CA PHE A 204 -0.29 -31.62 -10.61
C PHE A 204 0.45 -31.58 -11.94
N GLN A 205 0.17 -32.57 -12.78
CA GLN A 205 0.65 -32.63 -14.15
C GLN A 205 -0.50 -32.25 -15.08
N TYR A 206 -0.48 -31.00 -15.56
CA TYR A 206 -1.42 -30.56 -16.58
C TYR A 206 -0.95 -31.12 -17.92
N GLY A 207 -1.77 -32.02 -18.49
CA GLY A 207 -1.60 -32.56 -19.85
C GLY A 207 -1.70 -31.47 -20.92
N ALA A 208 -1.05 -31.73 -22.05
CA ALA A 208 -0.74 -30.79 -23.13
C ALA A 208 -1.95 -30.09 -23.75
#